data_AF-A0A2E5VYE3-F1
#
_entry.id   AF-A0A2E5VYE3-F1
#
_cell.length_a   1.000
_cell.length_b   1.000
_cell.length_c   1.000
_cell.angle_alpha   90.00
_cell.angle_beta   90.00
_cell.angle_gamma   90.00
#
_symmetry.space_group_name_H-M   'P 1'
#
loop_
_entity.id
_entity.type
_entity.pdbx_description
1 polymer ?
#
loop_
_entity_poly.entity_id
_entity_poly.type
_entity_poly.pdbx_seq_one_letter_code
_entity_poly.pdbx_strand_id
1 'polypeptide(L)'
;MEELLESGVILIDKPPGPSSHQLTAWARSLLGIKRIGHGGTLDPFATGLLTLLCGRSTKITSELLRKPKRYLAIIRFRKSIDVQELSEIIDELRGEVFNVPPKESAVKVQVRSRNITNSELIESEGDGRVHLISISCDAGTYIRTLVRDI
;
A
#
# COMPACT_ATOMS: atom_id res chain seq x y z
N MET A 1 -14.43 27.45 0.21
CA MET A 1 -13.28 26.61 -0.23
C MET A 1 -12.15 26.66 0.79
N GLU A 2 -11.71 27.85 1.22
CA GLU A 2 -10.69 28.01 2.27
C GLU A 2 -11.00 27.23 3.55
N GLU A 3 -12.20 27.39 4.10
CA GLU A 3 -12.64 26.67 5.31
C GLU A 3 -12.59 25.14 5.16
N LEU A 4 -12.92 24.63 3.96
CA LEU A 4 -12.83 23.20 3.65
C LEU A 4 -11.37 22.72 3.63
N LEU A 5 -10.44 23.54 3.14
CA LEU A 5 -9.02 23.19 3.11
C LEU A 5 -8.36 23.28 4.49
N GLU A 6 -8.93 24.03 5.44
CA GLU A 6 -8.41 24.07 6.82
C GLU A 6 -8.61 22.77 7.58
N SER A 7 -9.59 21.94 7.20
CA SER A 7 -9.90 20.66 7.87
C SER A 7 -10.31 19.56 6.88
N GLY A 8 -9.78 19.62 5.66
CA GLY A 8 -10.15 18.71 4.59
C GLY A 8 -9.33 17.42 4.56
N VAL A 9 -9.88 16.41 3.91
CA VAL A 9 -9.15 15.21 3.46
C VAL A 9 -9.36 15.09 1.96
N ILE A 10 -8.28 15.03 1.20
CA ILE A 10 -8.30 14.87 -0.26
C ILE A 10 -7.98 13.40 -0.54
N LEU A 11 -8.86 12.73 -1.28
CA LEU A 11 -8.63 11.37 -1.76
C LEU A 11 -8.01 11.47 -3.15
N ILE A 12 -6.79 10.96 -3.30
CA ILE A 12 -6.07 11.00 -4.57
C ILE A 12 -5.87 9.58 -5.05
N ASP A 13 -6.20 9.34 -6.31
CA ASP A 13 -5.65 8.18 -7.02
C ASP A 13 -4.21 8.53 -7.44
N LYS A 14 -3.24 8.07 -6.65
CA LYS A 14 -1.83 8.37 -6.85
C LYS A 14 -1.39 7.71 -8.17
N PRO A 15 -0.77 8.47 -9.11
CA PRO A 15 -0.21 7.88 -10.31
C PRO A 15 1.12 7.16 -10.01
N PRO A 16 1.58 6.27 -10.91
CA PRO A 16 2.92 5.69 -10.83
C PRO A 16 3.97 6.76 -11.18
N GLY A 17 5.15 6.68 -10.59
CA GLY A 17 6.26 7.61 -10.81
C GLY A 17 6.62 8.43 -9.58
N PRO A 18 5.80 9.43 -9.17
CA PRO A 18 6.14 10.26 -8.02
C PRO A 18 6.03 9.49 -6.71
N SER A 19 6.87 9.85 -5.74
CA SER A 19 6.70 9.42 -4.36
C SER A 19 5.47 10.10 -3.72
N SER A 20 4.91 9.47 -2.68
CA SER A 20 3.81 10.06 -1.90
C SER A 20 4.18 11.42 -1.31
N HIS A 21 5.45 11.62 -0.93
CA HIS A 21 5.96 12.90 -0.41
C HIS A 21 6.01 13.99 -1.49
N GLN A 22 6.47 13.67 -2.70
CA GLN A 22 6.49 14.61 -3.82
C GLN A 22 5.08 15.07 -4.16
N LEU A 23 4.13 14.13 -4.27
CA LEU A 23 2.74 14.45 -4.58
C LEU A 23 2.11 15.33 -3.48
N THR A 24 2.39 15.02 -2.21
CA THR A 24 1.96 15.84 -1.07
C THR A 24 2.53 17.26 -1.14
N ALA A 25 3.81 17.41 -1.51
CA ALA A 25 4.46 18.71 -1.64
C ALA A 25 3.88 19.54 -2.81
N TRP A 26 3.57 18.90 -3.94
CA TRP A 26 2.91 19.55 -5.07
C TRP A 26 1.50 20.01 -4.70
N ALA A 27 0.70 19.15 -4.06
CA ALA A 27 -0.63 19.51 -3.57
C ALA A 27 -0.58 20.68 -2.58
N ARG A 28 0.42 20.70 -1.68
CA ARG A 28 0.66 21.82 -0.77
C ARG A 28 0.84 23.14 -1.53
N SER A 29 1.72 23.11 -2.53
CA SER A 29 2.09 24.30 -3.32
C SER A 29 0.93 24.79 -4.18
N LEU A 30 0.24 23.88 -4.86
CA LEU A 30 -0.87 24.20 -5.76
C LEU A 30 -2.08 24.78 -5.01
N LEU A 31 -2.36 24.28 -3.80
CA LEU A 31 -3.52 24.68 -3.01
C LEU A 31 -3.22 25.77 -1.97
N GLY A 32 -1.96 26.23 -1.87
CA GLY A 32 -1.54 27.25 -0.89
C GLY A 32 -1.71 26.83 0.58
N ILE A 33 -1.72 25.52 0.87
CA ILE A 33 -2.03 25.00 2.21
C ILE A 33 -0.76 25.04 3.08
N LYS A 34 -0.84 25.66 4.27
CA LYS A 34 0.32 25.75 5.19
C LYS A 34 0.77 24.39 5.72
N ARG A 35 -0.19 23.52 6.08
CA ARG A 35 0.08 22.21 6.70
C ARG A 35 -0.69 21.12 5.96
N ILE A 36 0.02 20.17 5.39
CA ILE A 36 -0.55 18.99 4.72
C ILE A 36 0.32 17.77 5.03
N GLY A 37 -0.29 16.60 5.15
CA GLY A 37 0.40 15.31 5.29
C GLY A 37 -0.35 14.22 4.54
N HIS A 38 0.19 13.01 4.48
CA HIS A 38 -0.48 11.88 3.85
C HIS A 38 -0.70 10.72 4.83
N GLY A 39 -1.75 9.93 4.59
CA GLY A 39 -2.21 8.85 5.48
C GLY A 39 -1.52 7.50 5.32
N GLY A 40 -0.38 7.48 4.63
CA GLY A 40 0.38 6.27 4.30
C GLY A 40 1.32 6.54 3.12
N THR A 41 2.47 5.87 3.09
CA THR A 41 3.41 5.98 1.97
C THR A 41 3.19 4.85 1.00
N LEU A 42 2.76 5.16 -0.21
CA LEU A 42 2.83 4.25 -1.35
C LEU A 42 4.21 4.34 -2.00
N ASP A 43 4.75 3.19 -2.41
CA ASP A 43 5.98 3.10 -3.20
C ASP A 43 5.82 3.91 -4.52
N PRO A 44 6.91 4.41 -5.14
CA PRO A 44 6.82 5.23 -6.34
C PRO A 44 6.05 4.57 -7.50
N PHE A 45 6.23 3.26 -7.69
CA PHE A 45 5.54 2.48 -8.73
C PHE A 45 4.09 2.13 -8.38
N ALA A 46 3.70 2.22 -7.11
CA ALA A 46 2.36 1.86 -6.67
C ALA A 46 1.37 2.98 -7.00
N THR A 47 0.16 2.58 -7.40
CA THR A 47 -0.96 3.48 -7.70
C THR A 47 -2.07 3.33 -6.67
N GLY A 48 -3.15 4.12 -6.80
CA GLY A 48 -4.33 3.98 -5.97
C GLY A 48 -4.42 4.97 -4.83
N LEU A 49 -5.28 4.67 -3.85
CA LEU A 49 -5.71 5.64 -2.85
C LEU A 49 -4.55 6.16 -1.96
N LEU A 50 -4.28 7.46 -2.08
CA LEU A 50 -3.47 8.25 -1.18
C LEU A 50 -4.33 9.36 -0.57
N THR A 51 -4.53 9.32 0.74
CA THR A 51 -5.26 10.36 1.47
C THR A 51 -4.31 11.50 1.84
N LEU A 52 -4.62 12.74 1.45
CA LEU A 52 -3.93 13.93 1.93
C LEU A 52 -4.77 14.64 2.99
N LEU A 53 -4.20 14.85 4.18
CA LEU A 53 -4.85 15.51 5.29
C LEU A 53 -4.42 16.97 5.34
N CYS A 54 -5.38 17.89 5.27
CA CYS A 54 -5.13 19.32 5.19
C CYS A 54 -5.37 20.01 6.55
N GLY A 55 -4.54 20.98 6.89
CA GLY A 55 -4.67 21.81 8.09
C GLY A 55 -4.87 21.00 9.37
N ARG A 56 -6.00 21.22 10.05
CA ARG A 56 -6.40 20.57 11.30
C ARG A 56 -6.58 19.07 11.17
N SER A 57 -6.93 18.55 9.98
CA SER A 57 -7.12 17.11 9.76
C SER A 57 -5.81 16.33 9.87
N THR A 58 -4.65 16.99 9.78
CA THR A 58 -3.37 16.32 10.08
C THR A 58 -3.27 15.78 11.52
N LYS A 59 -4.14 16.22 12.45
CA LYS A 59 -4.21 15.69 13.81
C LYS A 59 -4.60 14.20 13.85
N ILE A 60 -5.34 13.70 12.87
CA ILE A 60 -5.77 12.29 12.81
C ILE A 60 -4.82 11.40 11.98
N THR A 61 -3.68 11.93 11.54
CA THR A 61 -2.73 11.18 10.69
C THR A 61 -2.24 9.89 11.36
N SER A 62 -1.93 9.93 12.65
CA SER A 62 -1.45 8.76 13.41
C SER A 62 -2.48 7.64 13.47
N GLU A 63 -3.77 7.98 13.55
CA GLU A 63 -4.87 7.02 13.53
C GLU A 63 -5.04 6.39 12.14
N LEU A 64 -5.00 7.21 11.09
CA LEU A 64 -5.15 6.74 9.71
C LEU A 64 -3.99 5.83 9.27
N LEU A 65 -2.78 6.13 9.75
CA LEU A 65 -1.58 5.30 9.53
C LEU A 65 -1.68 3.91 10.18
N ARG A 66 -2.58 3.69 11.14
CA ARG A 66 -2.80 2.38 11.78
C ARG A 66 -3.95 1.59 11.18
N LYS A 67 -4.81 2.24 10.38
CA LYS A 67 -5.96 1.56 9.77
C LYS A 67 -5.51 0.46 8.80
N PRO A 68 -6.29 -0.63 8.69
CA PRO A 68 -6.03 -1.69 7.73
C PRO A 68 -5.98 -1.14 6.30
N LYS A 69 -5.29 -1.86 5.43
CA LYS A 69 -5.07 -1.51 4.03
C LYS A 69 -5.45 -2.70 3.15
N ARG A 70 -5.85 -2.42 1.91
CA ARG A 70 -6.10 -3.42 0.88
C ARG A 70 -5.27 -3.08 -0.35
N TYR A 71 -4.66 -4.11 -0.94
CA TYR A 71 -3.85 -4.00 -2.14
C TYR A 71 -4.31 -5.02 -3.17
N LEU A 72 -4.25 -4.60 -4.43
CA LEU A 72 -4.18 -5.50 -5.57
C LEU A 72 -2.71 -5.53 -6.00
N ALA A 73 -2.15 -6.72 -6.17
CA ALA A 73 -0.78 -6.90 -6.61
C ALA A 73 -0.71 -7.87 -7.78
N ILE A 74 0.10 -7.51 -8.77
CA ILE A 74 0.42 -8.37 -9.90
C ILE A 74 1.75 -9.04 -9.58
N ILE A 75 1.73 -10.37 -9.49
CA ILE A 75 2.91 -11.21 -9.32
C ILE A 75 3.32 -11.74 -10.68
N ARG A 76 4.62 -11.74 -10.97
CA ARG A 76 5.19 -12.38 -12.16
C ARG A 76 6.26 -13.38 -11.76
N PHE A 77 6.03 -14.66 -12.07
CA PHE A 77 7.00 -15.73 -11.90
C PHE A 77 7.89 -15.88 -13.13
N ARG A 78 9.08 -16.43 -12.91
CA ARG A 78 10.03 -16.73 -14.01
C ARG A 78 9.59 -17.92 -14.86
N LYS A 79 8.84 -18.85 -14.27
CA LYS A 79 8.27 -20.05 -14.88
C LYS A 79 6.77 -20.06 -14.63
N SER A 80 6.03 -20.83 -15.42
CA SER A 80 4.62 -21.07 -15.15
C SER A 80 4.46 -21.79 -13.81
N ILE A 81 3.50 -21.37 -13.01
CA ILE A 81 3.15 -21.98 -11.72
C ILE A 81 1.77 -22.64 -11.87
N ASP A 82 1.57 -23.76 -11.17
CA ASP A 82 0.26 -24.37 -11.07
C ASP A 82 -0.69 -23.44 -10.30
N VAL A 83 -1.83 -23.12 -10.92
CA VAL A 83 -2.76 -22.12 -10.39
C VAL A 83 -3.41 -22.59 -9.08
N GLN A 84 -3.64 -23.90 -8.94
CA GLN A 84 -4.25 -24.46 -7.74
C GLN A 84 -3.26 -24.42 -6.58
N GLU A 85 -2.00 -24.83 -6.81
CA GLU A 85 -0.92 -24.72 -5.83
C GLU A 85 -0.71 -23.27 -5.39
N LEU A 86 -0.66 -22.32 -6.34
CA LEU A 86 -0.54 -20.90 -6.01
C LEU A 86 -1.73 -20.40 -5.18
N SER A 87 -2.96 -20.80 -5.54
CA SER A 87 -4.15 -20.41 -4.79
C SER A 87 -4.08 -20.87 -3.33
N GLU A 88 -3.60 -22.09 -3.08
CA GLU A 88 -3.42 -22.64 -1.73
C GLU A 88 -2.36 -21.86 -0.95
N ILE A 89 -1.20 -21.58 -1.56
CA ILE A 89 -0.15 -20.76 -0.94
C ILE A 89 -0.66 -19.36 -0.58
N ILE A 90 -1.43 -18.72 -1.48
CA ILE A 90 -2.01 -17.40 -1.21
C ILE A 90 -3.02 -17.47 -0.06
N ASP A 91 -3.81 -18.54 0.05
CA ASP A 91 -4.76 -18.75 1.14
C ASP A 91 -4.06 -18.91 2.50
N GLU A 92 -2.93 -19.62 2.52
CA GLU A 92 -2.10 -19.85 3.72
C GLU A 92 -1.47 -18.57 4.28
N LEU A 93 -1.42 -17.48 3.52
CA LEU A 93 -0.94 -16.19 4.01
C LEU A 93 -1.88 -15.55 5.04
N ARG A 94 -3.13 -16.02 5.19
CA ARG A 94 -4.07 -15.45 6.17
C ARG A 94 -3.59 -15.69 7.59
N GLY A 95 -3.69 -14.66 8.43
CA GLY A 95 -3.22 -14.67 9.80
C GLY A 95 -1.86 -14.00 9.97
N GLU A 96 -1.07 -14.50 10.90
CA GLU A 96 0.20 -13.90 11.28
C GLU A 96 1.32 -14.32 10.33
N VAL A 97 1.96 -13.33 9.68
CA VAL A 97 3.11 -13.54 8.79
C VAL A 97 4.32 -12.74 9.23
N PHE A 98 5.51 -13.27 8.98
CA PHE A 98 6.75 -12.53 9.13
C PHE A 98 6.99 -11.64 7.92
N ASN A 99 7.20 -10.34 8.16
CA ASN A 99 7.43 -9.37 7.11
C ASN A 99 8.63 -8.50 7.46
N VAL A 100 9.64 -8.51 6.58
CA VAL A 100 10.87 -7.73 6.75
C VAL A 100 10.79 -6.50 5.84
N PRO A 101 10.90 -5.27 6.40
CA PRO A 101 11.01 -4.08 5.58
C PRO A 101 12.19 -4.20 4.60
N PRO A 102 12.02 -3.84 3.32
CA PRO A 102 13.09 -3.84 2.34
C PRO A 102 14.15 -2.78 2.68
N LYS A 103 15.30 -2.83 1.99
CA LYS A 103 16.42 -1.90 2.23
C LYS A 103 16.01 -0.44 2.04
N GLU A 104 15.22 -0.16 1.01
CA GLU A 104 14.68 1.17 0.67
C GLU A 104 13.39 1.42 1.47
N SER A 105 13.51 1.41 2.79
CA SER A 105 12.42 1.62 3.74
C SER A 105 12.71 2.82 4.63
N ALA A 106 11.67 3.57 4.99
CA ALA A 106 11.76 4.66 5.97
C ALA A 106 11.85 4.17 7.43
N VAL A 107 11.75 2.86 7.68
CA VAL A 107 11.85 2.27 9.02
C VAL A 107 12.99 1.27 9.12
N LYS A 108 13.50 1.07 10.34
CA LYS A 108 14.54 0.10 10.65
C LYS A 108 14.19 -1.29 10.09
N VAL A 109 15.12 -1.85 9.31
CA VAL A 109 15.07 -3.20 8.75
C VAL A 109 15.26 -4.21 9.88
N GLN A 110 14.19 -4.91 10.22
CA GLN A 110 14.16 -5.98 11.22
C GLN A 110 12.89 -6.80 10.98
N VAL A 111 12.87 -8.07 11.38
CA VAL A 111 11.70 -8.94 11.28
C VAL A 111 10.56 -8.35 12.13
N ARG A 112 9.35 -8.36 11.58
CA ARG A 112 8.13 -7.95 12.26
C ARG A 112 7.01 -8.91 11.92
N SER A 113 6.14 -9.18 12.88
CA SER A 113 4.87 -9.84 12.62
C SER A 113 3.86 -8.85 12.01
N ARG A 114 3.06 -9.32 11.06
CA ARG A 114 1.94 -8.59 10.45
C ARG A 114 0.76 -9.54 10.32
N ASN A 115 -0.45 -9.02 10.51
CA ASN A 115 -1.66 -9.79 10.24
C ASN A 115 -2.19 -9.52 8.82
N ILE A 116 -2.48 -10.59 8.09
CA ILE A 116 -3.24 -10.58 6.83
C ILE A 116 -4.65 -11.06 7.16
N THR A 117 -5.63 -10.17 7.02
CA THR A 117 -7.04 -10.48 7.30
C THR A 117 -7.73 -11.19 6.15
N ASN A 118 -7.28 -10.94 4.92
CA ASN A 118 -7.74 -11.68 3.75
C ASN A 118 -6.64 -11.72 2.68
N SER A 119 -6.54 -12.85 1.99
CA SER A 119 -5.68 -13.06 0.82
C SER A 119 -6.42 -13.93 -0.18
N GLU A 120 -6.31 -13.61 -1.46
CA GLU A 120 -7.05 -14.28 -2.53
C GLU A 120 -6.30 -14.16 -3.85
N LEU A 121 -6.25 -15.26 -4.61
CA LEU A 121 -5.88 -15.27 -6.02
C LEU A 121 -7.11 -14.90 -6.85
N ILE A 122 -7.06 -13.76 -7.54
CA ILE A 122 -8.20 -13.19 -8.28
C ILE A 122 -8.22 -13.71 -9.72
N GLU A 123 -7.07 -13.67 -10.39
CA GLU A 123 -6.96 -14.01 -11.81
C GLU A 123 -5.55 -14.50 -12.14
N SER A 124 -5.45 -15.38 -13.12
CA SER A 124 -4.18 -15.86 -13.67
C SER A 124 -4.20 -15.74 -15.19
N GLU A 125 -3.11 -15.24 -15.78
CA GLU A 125 -2.94 -15.24 -17.24
C GLU A 125 -2.79 -16.68 -17.77
N GLY A 126 -3.16 -16.89 -19.03
CA GLY A 126 -3.19 -18.22 -19.66
C GLY A 126 -1.83 -18.91 -19.80
N ASP A 127 -0.72 -18.18 -19.68
CA ASP A 127 0.64 -18.76 -19.67
C ASP A 127 1.10 -19.21 -18.26
N GLY A 128 0.29 -18.95 -17.23
CA GLY A 128 0.53 -19.31 -15.84
C GLY A 128 1.69 -18.56 -15.18
N ARG A 129 2.14 -17.43 -15.70
CA ARG A 129 3.27 -16.66 -15.14
C ARG A 129 2.87 -15.39 -14.42
N VAL A 130 1.72 -14.84 -14.76
CA VAL A 130 1.23 -13.56 -14.24
C VAL A 130 -0.07 -13.79 -13.51
N HIS A 131 -0.14 -13.31 -12.26
CA HIS A 131 -1.25 -13.56 -11.37
C HIS A 131 -1.64 -12.28 -10.64
N LEU A 132 -2.94 -12.00 -10.57
CA LEU A 132 -3.50 -10.92 -9.79
C LEU A 132 -3.95 -11.46 -8.44
N ILE A 133 -3.43 -10.87 -7.36
CA ILE A 133 -3.82 -11.22 -5.99
C ILE A 133 -4.41 -10.01 -5.26
N SER A 134 -5.29 -10.28 -4.30
CA SER A 134 -5.85 -9.29 -3.37
C SER A 134 -5.38 -9.59 -1.96
N ILE A 135 -4.84 -8.59 -1.27
CA ILE A 135 -4.36 -8.72 0.12
C ILE A 135 -4.98 -7.61 0.96
N SER A 136 -5.70 -7.98 2.02
CA SER A 136 -6.14 -7.10 3.11
C SER A 136 -5.29 -7.36 4.35
N CYS A 137 -4.67 -6.32 4.90
CA CYS A 137 -3.65 -6.49 5.92
C CYS A 137 -3.55 -5.29 6.88
N ASP A 138 -2.80 -5.48 7.96
CA ASP A 138 -2.39 -4.41 8.84
C ASP A 138 -1.56 -3.34 8.13
N ALA A 139 -1.54 -2.15 8.72
CA ALA A 139 -0.68 -1.08 8.23
C ALA A 139 0.82 -1.43 8.39
N GLY A 140 1.61 -1.03 7.40
CA GLY A 140 3.05 -1.28 7.38
C GLY A 140 3.44 -2.72 7.02
N THR A 141 2.53 -3.48 6.41
CA THR A 141 2.84 -4.71 5.67
C THR A 141 3.43 -4.34 4.31
N TYR A 142 4.61 -4.86 4.00
CA TYR A 142 5.29 -4.64 2.73
C TYR A 142 4.88 -5.71 1.73
N ILE A 143 3.93 -5.36 0.85
CA ILE A 143 3.43 -6.26 -0.20
C ILE A 143 4.55 -6.69 -1.16
N ARG A 144 5.48 -5.80 -1.50
CA ARG A 144 6.64 -6.17 -2.34
C ARG A 144 7.56 -7.23 -1.70
N THR A 145 7.70 -7.20 -0.38
CA THR A 145 8.45 -8.23 0.35
C THR A 145 7.67 -9.53 0.34
N LEU A 146 6.36 -9.46 0.67
CA LEU A 146 5.47 -10.62 0.68
C LEU A 146 5.48 -11.34 -0.68
N VAL A 147 5.31 -10.60 -1.77
CA VAL A 147 5.32 -11.12 -3.15
C VAL A 147 6.66 -11.74 -3.55
N ARG A 148 7.78 -11.28 -2.99
CA ARG A 148 9.09 -11.87 -3.24
C ARG A 148 9.28 -13.19 -2.50
N ASP A 149 8.65 -13.32 -1.34
CA ASP A 149 8.80 -14.48 -0.45
C ASP A 149 7.86 -15.64 -0.84
N ILE A 150 6.78 -15.34 -1.57
CA ILE A 150 5.96 -16.30 -2.34
C ILE A 150 6.76 -16.82 -3.54
#